data_AF-A0A552JWF9-F1
#
_entry.id   AF-A0A552JWF9-F1
#
_cell.length_a   1.000
_cell.length_b   1.000
_cell.length_c   1.000
_cell.angle_alpha   90.00
_cell.angle_beta   90.00
_cell.angle_gamma   90.00
#
_symmetry.space_group_name_H-M   'P 1'
#
loop_
_entity.id
_entity.type
_entity.pdbx_description
1 polymer ?
#
loop_
_entity_poly.entity_id
_entity_poly.type
_entity_poly.pdbx_seq_one_letter_code
_entity_poly.pdbx_strand_id
1 'polypeptide(L)'
;ILTPIGYQKLHRAKVNWEIKQNTRCTLDILSQQTGLTANTLSKIFSRSVAVDQRSLWVCFSAFNIDLDGQDYLSTFTLAYKDRQFSHRGINMNC
;
A
#
# COMPACT_ATOMS: atom_id res chain seq x y z
N ILE A 1 0.56 -0.01 -6.32
CA ILE A 1 -0.50 -0.91 -5.76
C ILE A 1 -0.02 -1.41 -4.41
N LEU A 2 -0.87 -1.44 -3.39
CA LEU A 2 -0.48 -1.89 -2.05
C LEU A 2 -0.25 -3.42 -2.04
N THR A 3 0.86 -3.87 -1.46
CA THR A 3 1.14 -5.30 -1.34
C THR A 3 0.30 -5.93 -0.23
N PRO A 4 0.15 -7.27 -0.19
CA PRO A 4 -0.49 -7.95 0.93
C PRO A 4 0.19 -7.63 2.28
N ILE A 5 1.52 -7.44 2.26
CA ILE A 5 2.34 -7.09 3.42
C ILE A 5 1.98 -5.69 3.91
N GLY A 6 2.00 -4.70 3.02
CA GLY A 6 1.62 -3.32 3.35
C GLY A 6 0.18 -3.20 3.83
N TYR A 7 -0.74 -3.96 3.21
CA TYR A 7 -2.14 -4.04 3.65
C TYR A 7 -2.27 -4.60 5.07
N GLN A 8 -1.54 -5.67 5.40
CA GLN A 8 -1.59 -6.29 6.72
C GLN A 8 -1.03 -5.35 7.80
N LYS A 9 0.05 -4.63 7.49
CA LYS A 9 0.61 -3.56 8.34
C LYS A 9 -0.42 -2.48 8.63
N LEU A 10 -1.06 -1.96 7.57
CA LEU A 10 -2.07 -0.91 7.68
C LEU A 10 -3.31 -1.38 8.45
N HIS A 11 -3.76 -2.61 8.22
CA HIS A 11 -4.87 -3.21 8.95
C HIS A 11 -4.55 -3.39 10.44
N ARG A 12 -3.34 -3.84 10.79
CA ARG A 12 -2.90 -3.94 12.19
C ARG A 12 -2.89 -2.59 12.89
N ALA A 13 -2.37 -1.56 12.23
CA ALA A 13 -2.34 -0.23 12.80
C ALA A 13 -3.74 0.37 12.95
N LYS A 14 -4.64 0.13 11.97
CA LYS A 14 -6.07 0.47 12.10
C LYS A 14 -6.67 -0.16 13.34
N VAL A 15 -6.51 -1.47 13.53
CA VAL A 15 -7.05 -2.18 14.71
C VAL A 15 -6.44 -1.63 16.01
N ASN A 16 -5.14 -1.37 16.03
CA ASN A 16 -4.48 -0.81 17.21
C ASN A 16 -4.99 0.61 17.54
N TRP A 17 -5.24 1.41 16.51
CA TRP A 17 -5.86 2.73 16.64
C TRP A 17 -7.30 2.61 17.17
N GLU A 18 -8.09 1.64 16.70
CA GLU A 18 -9.46 1.39 17.19
C GLU A 18 -9.46 1.03 18.67
N ILE A 19 -8.53 0.18 19.09
CA ILE A 19 -8.33 -0.20 20.50
C ILE A 19 -7.91 1.04 21.32
N LYS A 20 -6.97 1.84 20.80
CA LYS A 20 -6.45 3.02 21.49
C LYS A 20 -7.49 4.14 21.63
N GLN A 21 -8.31 4.37 20.60
CA GLN A 21 -9.39 5.37 20.64
C GLN A 21 -10.70 4.83 21.20
N ASN A 22 -10.78 3.53 21.49
CA ASN A 22 -12.03 2.84 21.85
C ASN A 22 -13.20 3.19 20.90
N THR A 23 -12.88 3.42 19.62
CA THR A 23 -13.81 3.96 18.61
C THR A 23 -13.53 3.30 17.28
N ARG A 24 -14.58 3.06 16.49
CA ARG A 24 -14.48 2.42 15.18
C ARG A 24 -13.79 3.35 14.18
N CYS A 25 -12.76 2.84 13.51
CA CYS A 25 -11.96 3.62 12.58
C CYS A 25 -12.67 3.63 11.22
N THR A 26 -13.40 4.72 10.96
CA THR A 26 -14.15 4.94 9.72
C THR A 26 -13.32 5.74 8.71
N LEU A 27 -13.69 5.68 7.44
CA LEU A 27 -13.05 6.47 6.38
C LEU A 27 -13.12 7.98 6.65
N ASP A 28 -14.16 8.44 7.35
CA ASP A 28 -14.32 9.84 7.74
C ASP A 28 -13.24 10.27 8.73
N ILE A 29 -13.04 9.50 9.82
CA ILE A 29 -12.00 9.83 10.80
C ILE A 29 -10.62 9.75 10.16
N LEU A 30 -10.38 8.77 9.30
CA LEU A 30 -9.14 8.68 8.55
C LEU A 30 -8.95 9.86 7.60
N SER A 31 -10.02 10.35 6.99
CA SER A 31 -9.98 11.54 6.15
C SER A 31 -9.56 12.77 6.98
N GLN A 32 -10.12 12.91 8.19
CA GLN A 32 -9.74 13.98 9.11
C GLN A 32 -8.29 13.86 9.63
N GLN A 33 -7.82 12.64 9.92
CA GLN A 33 -6.47 12.40 10.44
C GLN A 33 -5.38 12.53 9.38
N THR A 34 -5.65 12.08 8.15
CA THR A 34 -4.69 12.06 7.04
C THR A 34 -4.78 13.29 6.15
N GLY A 35 -5.90 14.02 6.18
CA GLY A 35 -6.21 15.06 5.19
C GLY A 35 -6.50 14.51 3.78
N LEU A 36 -6.59 13.18 3.61
CA LEU A 36 -6.93 12.55 2.34
C LEU A 36 -8.45 12.43 2.19
N THR A 37 -8.95 12.42 0.95
CA THR A 37 -10.37 12.20 0.72
C THR A 37 -10.78 10.75 1.00
N ALA A 38 -11.99 10.54 1.53
CA ALA A 38 -12.55 9.19 1.75
C ALA A 38 -12.51 8.31 0.49
N ASN A 39 -12.63 8.92 -0.70
CA ASN A 39 -12.50 8.23 -1.99
C ASN A 39 -11.08 7.67 -2.22
N THR A 40 -10.05 8.44 -1.85
CA THR A 40 -8.64 8.01 -1.94
C THR A 40 -8.37 6.89 -0.93
N LEU A 41 -8.85 7.05 0.31
CA LEU A 41 -8.73 6.02 1.34
C LEU A 41 -9.44 4.73 0.92
N SER A 42 -10.66 4.82 0.40
CA SER A 42 -11.40 3.66 -0.13
C SER A 42 -10.58 2.92 -1.18
N LYS A 43 -9.94 3.62 -2.13
CA LYS A 43 -9.04 2.99 -3.12
C LYS A 43 -7.84 2.28 -2.48
N ILE A 44 -7.24 2.86 -1.43
CA ILE A 44 -6.14 2.24 -0.67
C ILE A 44 -6.61 0.93 -0.03
N PHE A 45 -7.73 0.97 0.70
CA PHE A 45 -8.27 -0.18 1.42
C PHE A 45 -8.82 -1.26 0.49
N SER A 46 -9.43 -0.89 -0.63
CA SER A 46 -9.93 -1.84 -1.63
C SER A 46 -8.81 -2.54 -2.40
N ARG A 47 -7.55 -2.05 -2.33
CA ARG A 47 -6.39 -2.55 -3.10
C ARG A 47 -6.63 -2.63 -4.61
N SER A 48 -7.71 -2.02 -5.09
CA SER A 48 -8.23 -2.21 -6.45
C SER A 48 -7.58 -1.24 -7.45
N VAL A 49 -7.02 -0.12 -6.95
CA VAL A 49 -6.45 0.94 -7.79
C VAL A 49 -5.09 1.38 -7.24
N ALA A 50 -4.15 1.66 -8.14
CA ALA A 50 -2.90 2.31 -7.79
C ALA A 50 -3.18 3.74 -7.32
N VAL A 51 -2.91 4.00 -6.04
CA VAL A 51 -2.93 5.36 -5.49
C VAL A 51 -1.53 5.97 -5.51
N ASP A 52 -1.48 7.30 -5.50
CA ASP A 52 -0.22 8.04 -5.49
C ASP A 52 0.63 7.68 -4.26
N GLN A 53 1.95 7.57 -4.44
CA GLN A 53 2.89 7.23 -3.37
C GLN A 53 2.81 8.23 -2.21
N ARG A 54 2.58 9.51 -2.50
CA ARG A 54 2.39 10.53 -1.46
C ARG A 54 1.14 10.27 -0.63
N SER A 55 0.05 9.83 -1.26
CA SER A 55 -1.17 9.46 -0.56
C SER A 55 -0.96 8.26 0.36
N LEU A 56 -0.19 7.27 -0.09
CA LEU A 56 0.20 6.14 0.76
C LEU A 56 1.05 6.61 1.93
N TRP A 57 2.06 7.44 1.68
CA TRP A 57 2.95 7.94 2.73
C TRP A 57 2.18 8.73 3.79
N VAL A 58 1.30 9.64 3.39
CA VAL A 58 0.45 10.42 4.31
C VAL A 58 -0.47 9.50 5.10
N CYS A 59 -1.08 8.50 4.46
CA CYS A 59 -1.94 7.52 5.14
C CYS A 59 -1.17 6.73 6.20
N PHE A 60 0.00 6.19 5.86
CA PHE A 60 0.86 5.44 6.78
C PHE A 60 1.37 6.32 7.93
N SER A 61 1.78 7.56 7.62
CA SER A 61 2.26 8.53 8.60
C SER A 61 1.19 8.89 9.64
N ALA A 62 -0.09 9.00 9.25
CA ALA A 62 -1.17 9.27 10.18
C ALA A 62 -1.39 8.15 11.22
N PHE A 63 -1.00 6.93 10.88
CA PHE A 63 -0.99 5.80 11.81
C PHE A 63 0.36 5.60 12.51
N ASN A 64 1.31 6.52 12.32
CA ASN A 64 2.68 6.43 12.82
C ASN A 64 3.40 5.15 12.34
N ILE A 65 3.15 4.74 11.09
CA ILE A 65 3.78 3.60 10.43
C ILE A 65 4.75 4.11 9.38
N ASP A 66 5.91 3.47 9.25
CA ASP A 66 6.82 3.70 8.14
C ASP A 66 6.39 2.90 6.89
N LEU A 67 6.30 3.60 5.75
CA LEU A 67 5.98 3.02 4.45
C LEU A 67 7.26 2.49 3.81
N ASP A 68 7.45 1.17 3.83
CA ASP A 68 8.61 0.54 3.20
C ASP A 68 8.39 0.29 1.70
N GLY A 69 9.49 0.18 0.94
CA GLY A 69 9.45 -0.18 -0.48
C GLY A 69 8.78 -1.52 -0.78
N GLN A 70 8.69 -2.42 0.21
CA GLN A 70 7.99 -3.70 0.09
C GLN A 70 6.49 -3.61 0.38
N ASP A 71 6.04 -2.53 1.03
CA ASP A 71 4.64 -2.29 1.37
C ASP A 71 3.83 -1.81 0.16
N TYR A 72 4.51 -1.29 -0.87
CA TYR A 72 3.89 -0.84 -2.11
C TYR A 72 4.65 -1.30 -3.36
N LEU A 73 3.92 -1.85 -4.32
CA LEU A 73 4.43 -2.08 -5.66
C LEU A 73 4.33 -0.77 -6.44
N SER A 74 5.47 -0.12 -6.63
CA SER A 74 5.63 0.82 -7.74
C SER A 74 5.57 0.05 -9.05
N THR A 75 4.89 0.58 -10.06
CA THR A 75 4.79 -0.02 -11.40
C THR A 75 6.16 -0.29 -12.02
N PHE A 76 7.18 0.44 -11.56
CA PHE A 76 8.59 0.23 -11.92
C PHE A 76 9.12 -1.16 -11.52
N THR A 77 8.69 -1.71 -10.38
CA THR A 77 9.15 -3.01 -9.86
C THR A 77 8.56 -4.19 -10.64
N LEU A 78 7.35 -4.04 -11.20
CA LEU A 78 6.69 -5.08 -12.01
C LEU A 78 7.34 -5.19 -13.40
N ALA A 79 7.67 -4.06 -14.03
CA ALA A 79 8.37 -4.04 -15.31
C ALA A 79 9.78 -4.66 -15.24
N TYR A 80 10.44 -4.57 -14.08
CA TYR A 80 11.76 -5.16 -13.87
C TYR A 80 11.73 -6.69 -13.69
N LYS A 81 10.66 -7.24 -13.10
CA LYS A 81 10.50 -8.70 -12.99
C LYS A 81 10.06 -9.34 -14.30
N ASP A 82 9.28 -8.63 -15.12
CA ASP A 82 8.85 -9.11 -16.43
C ASP A 82 10.05 -9.26 -17.40
N ARG A 83 11.00 -8.32 -17.34
CA ARG A 83 12.18 -8.33 -18.21
C ARG A 83 13.23 -9.41 -17.88
N GLN A 84 13.19 -10.02 -16.70
CA GLN A 84 14.12 -11.10 -16.31
C GLN A 84 13.61 -12.51 -16.65
N PHE A 85 12.31 -12.69 -16.97
CA PHE A 85 11.76 -13.99 -17.37
C PHE A 85 11.71 -14.22 -18.89
N SER A 86 12.11 -13.24 -19.71
CA SER A 86 12.20 -13.39 -21.17
C SER A 86 13.63 -13.53 -21.71
N HIS A 87 14.61 -13.89 -20.87
CA HIS A 87 15.96 -14.27 -21.33
C HIS A 87 16.41 -15.62 -20.77
N ARG A 88 15.53 -16.62 -20.87
CA ARG A 88 15.93 -18.03 -20.88
C ARG A 88 15.26 -18.77 -22.04
N GLY A 89 15.31 -18.13 -23.21
CA GLY A 89 15.15 -18.77 -24.50
C GLY A 89 16.49 -18.76 -25.22
N ILE A 90 17.02 -19.96 -25.45
CA ILE A 90 18.02 -20.30 -26.48
C ILE A 90 19.49 -19.87 -26.19
N ASN A 91 20.31 -20.83 -25.77
CA ASN A 91 21.46 -21.24 -26.58
C ASN A 91 21.88 -22.67 -26.24
N MET A 92 21.50 -23.58 -27.13
CA MET A 92 22.08 -24.89 -27.35
C MET A 92 23.26 -24.67 -28.29
N ASN A 93 24.51 -24.77 -27.80
CA ASN A 93 25.82 -24.97 -28.45
C ASN A 93 26.87 -24.91 -27.31
N CYS A 94 27.68 -25.90 -26.94
CA CYS A 94 28.42 -26.90 -27.71
C CYS A 94 28.39 -28.28 -27.03
#